data_AF-A0A7S3MRM2-F1
#
_entry.id   AF-A0A7S3MRM2-F1
#
_cell.length_a   1.000
_cell.length_b   1.000
_cell.length_c   1.000
_cell.angle_alpha   90.00
_cell.angle_beta   90.00
_cell.angle_gamma   90.00
#
_symmetry.space_group_name_H-M   'P 1'
#
loop_
_entity.id
_entity.type
_entity.pdbx_description
1 polymer ?
#
loop_
_entity_poly.entity_id
_entity_poly.type
_entity_poly.pdbx_seq_one_letter_code
_entity_poly.pdbx_strand_id
1 'polypeptide(L)'
;CQKIYSVKIGEEIHNCSSSHVSNLCEHRHCMENSNGKPVCVEADKHQDYKLGCTKNSECNSTNSNAEFPSQCMCGLSGDSYCTLYMGDGPRMKAFELLKIWYYDYSQNCNTARRDKPDCQADFWGDGFLEYNYYFSYAVNFPYVHNALDCAVKVFENSYYEARNNRKCPQYSCGYFESDSQMCILYDPLSNSYTIDASNCATGTECISNSLEPEMNVTCSGSSAVEFITTKKFPGEKCQKDSDCGEYTTGKCENNRCQGKGKGVPFDVPSGKPGDYYCNPGLYYDGTECVEQKSLDQNCTRTNECQNDAVCEKNASDYQICQKIYSLKTGDQIYSCPSSHVSNLCEEGYCTKNQSGYLVCALADRHLDYTKKCSDDVDCKGEYDLEYRSRCLCGLSGEKYCTLYAGDRPRLQTLKLSKEWFYEYSQNCNTGRRNKDDCQADFW
;
A
#
# COMPACT_ATOMS: atom_id res chain seq x y z
N CYS A 1 16.91 33.48 -6.58
CA CYS A 1 16.27 32.60 -5.58
C CYS A 1 17.35 31.97 -4.72
N GLN A 2 17.13 31.86 -3.41
CA GLN A 2 18.04 31.16 -2.49
C GLN A 2 17.40 29.83 -2.08
N LYS A 3 18.23 28.83 -1.78
CA LYS A 3 17.77 27.55 -1.26
C LYS A 3 17.23 27.77 0.16
N ILE A 4 16.16 27.09 0.53
CA ILE A 4 15.66 27.13 1.91
C ILE A 4 16.59 26.32 2.83
N TYR A 5 16.67 26.69 4.10
CA TYR A 5 17.50 26.06 5.13
C TYR A 5 18.98 25.94 4.75
N SER A 6 19.52 26.89 3.99
CA SER A 6 20.88 26.84 3.45
C SER A 6 21.85 27.84 4.06
N VAL A 7 21.36 28.82 4.81
CA VAL A 7 22.19 29.86 5.44
C VAL A 7 22.52 29.41 6.87
N LYS A 8 23.81 29.41 7.19
CA LYS A 8 24.31 28.92 8.47
C LYS A 8 24.15 29.94 9.58
N ILE A 9 24.17 29.47 10.82
CA ILE A 9 24.23 30.36 11.99
C ILE A 9 25.43 31.31 11.89
N GLY A 10 25.18 32.58 12.19
CA GLY A 10 26.15 33.67 12.11
C GLY A 10 26.22 34.37 10.75
N GLU A 11 25.58 33.85 9.70
CA GLU A 11 25.57 34.47 8.37
C GLU A 11 24.45 35.51 8.23
N GLU A 12 24.73 36.60 7.52
CA GLU A 12 23.78 37.69 7.24
C GLU A 12 22.69 37.24 6.24
N ILE A 13 21.45 37.66 6.48
CA ILE A 13 20.33 37.53 5.55
C ILE A 13 19.74 38.90 5.22
N HIS A 14 18.98 38.98 4.13
CA HIS A 14 18.44 40.28 3.69
C HIS A 14 17.25 40.74 4.55
N ASN A 15 16.48 39.82 5.12
CA ASN A 15 15.31 40.15 5.91
C ASN A 15 15.07 39.07 6.96
N CYS A 16 14.75 39.50 8.19
CA CYS A 16 14.21 38.65 9.24
C CYS A 16 12.79 39.12 9.55
N SER A 17 11.82 38.21 9.57
CA SER A 17 10.45 38.59 9.90
C SER A 17 10.39 39.14 11.32
N SER A 18 9.36 39.95 11.61
CA SER A 18 9.06 40.36 12.99
C SER A 18 8.75 39.19 13.90
N SER A 19 8.48 37.99 13.36
CA SER A 19 8.34 36.74 14.10
C SER A 19 9.67 36.00 14.35
N HIS A 20 10.80 36.58 13.95
CA HIS A 20 12.13 35.96 13.97
C HIS A 20 12.21 34.62 13.25
N VAL A 21 11.39 34.43 12.20
CA VAL A 21 11.34 33.19 11.41
C VAL A 21 11.88 33.47 10.02
N SER A 22 12.85 32.68 9.59
CA SER A 22 13.38 32.72 8.23
C SER A 22 13.56 31.33 7.68
N ASN A 23 12.86 31.01 6.58
CA ASN A 23 13.04 29.76 5.86
C ASN A 23 14.42 29.64 5.18
N LEU A 24 15.26 30.69 5.20
CA LEU A 24 16.63 30.63 4.69
C LEU A 24 17.59 30.04 5.72
N CYS A 25 17.37 30.31 7.01
CA CYS A 25 18.24 29.87 8.10
C CYS A 25 18.10 28.38 8.38
N GLU A 26 19.21 27.71 8.65
CA GLU A 26 19.23 26.27 8.92
C GLU A 26 18.37 25.85 10.13
N HIS A 27 18.28 26.69 11.17
CA HIS A 27 17.41 26.50 12.33
C HIS A 27 16.13 27.35 12.26
N ARG A 28 15.83 27.88 11.08
CA ARG A 28 14.64 28.69 10.79
C ARG A 28 14.49 29.96 11.63
N HIS A 29 15.53 30.36 12.36
CA HIS A 29 15.51 31.48 13.30
C HIS A 29 16.53 32.55 12.92
N CYS A 30 16.17 33.82 13.11
CA CYS A 30 17.00 34.96 12.79
C CYS A 30 16.79 36.11 13.78
N MET A 31 17.82 36.95 13.95
CA MET A 31 17.79 38.14 14.79
C MET A 31 18.59 39.27 14.14
N GLU A 32 18.46 40.49 14.64
CA GLU A 32 19.37 41.58 14.27
C GLU A 32 20.66 41.52 15.08
N ASN A 33 21.79 41.66 14.42
CA ASN A 33 23.08 41.82 15.09
C ASN A 33 23.27 43.24 15.65
N SER A 34 24.39 43.50 16.32
CA SER A 34 24.73 44.81 16.90
C SER A 34 24.76 45.98 15.91
N ASN A 35 24.79 45.70 14.61
CA ASN A 35 24.80 46.69 13.54
C ASN A 35 23.43 46.85 12.86
N GLY A 36 22.37 46.26 13.44
CA GLY A 36 21.00 46.31 12.90
C GLY A 36 20.80 45.47 11.64
N LYS A 37 21.69 44.49 11.39
CA LYS A 37 21.56 43.60 10.23
C LYS A 37 20.98 42.24 10.61
N PRO A 38 20.02 41.71 9.85
CA PRO A 38 19.50 40.36 10.06
C PRO A 38 20.58 39.29 9.88
N VAL A 39 20.68 38.37 10.85
CA VAL A 39 21.58 37.22 10.85
C VAL A 39 20.84 35.96 11.26
N CYS A 40 21.23 34.82 10.72
CA CYS A 40 20.74 33.52 11.19
C CYS A 40 21.37 33.18 12.56
N VAL A 41 20.56 32.65 13.48
CA VAL A 41 20.99 32.38 14.86
C VAL A 41 20.39 31.07 15.36
N GLU A 42 20.95 30.56 16.45
CA GLU A 42 20.36 29.43 17.17
C GLU A 42 18.95 29.77 17.66
N ALA A 43 18.03 28.83 17.50
CA ALA A 43 16.65 29.02 17.93
C ALA A 43 16.54 28.99 19.46
N ASP A 44 15.75 29.92 20.01
CA ASP A 44 15.47 29.96 21.44
C ASP A 44 14.86 28.63 21.92
N LYS A 45 15.25 28.17 23.11
CA LYS A 45 14.73 26.97 23.77
C LYS A 45 14.63 27.19 25.26
N HIS A 46 13.87 26.36 25.97
CA HIS A 46 13.78 26.46 27.44
C HIS A 46 15.12 26.19 28.12
N GLN A 47 15.45 26.99 29.16
CA GLN A 47 16.73 26.92 29.87
C GLN A 47 16.87 25.66 30.75
N ASP A 48 15.78 25.24 31.37
CA ASP A 48 15.63 23.96 32.08
C ASP A 48 14.38 23.28 31.51
N TYR A 49 14.47 22.01 31.11
CA TYR A 49 13.34 21.26 30.54
C TYR A 49 12.31 20.84 31.61
N LYS A 50 11.93 21.77 32.49
CA LYS A 50 10.79 21.68 33.41
C LYS A 50 9.66 22.51 32.81
N LEU A 51 8.84 21.88 31.99
CA LEU A 51 7.81 22.55 31.19
C LEU A 51 6.55 22.94 31.99
N GLY A 52 6.40 22.46 33.22
CA GLY A 52 5.30 22.85 34.11
C GLY A 52 5.49 24.28 34.62
N CYS A 53 4.38 25.03 34.74
CA CYS A 53 4.42 26.44 35.12
C CYS A 53 3.18 26.86 35.91
N THR A 54 3.30 27.93 36.68
CA THR A 54 2.16 28.60 37.35
C THR A 54 1.92 30.02 36.81
N LYS A 55 2.90 30.58 36.11
CA LYS A 55 2.86 31.93 35.52
C LYS A 55 3.87 32.05 34.38
N ASN A 56 3.63 32.99 33.47
CA ASN A 56 4.47 33.17 32.28
C ASN A 56 5.96 33.44 32.58
N SER A 57 6.28 34.05 33.73
CA SER A 57 7.68 34.35 34.10
C SER A 57 8.51 33.11 34.45
N GLU A 58 7.90 31.93 34.50
CA GLU A 58 8.58 30.65 34.68
C GLU A 58 8.98 30.01 33.33
N CYS A 59 8.42 30.50 32.22
CA CYS A 59 8.69 30.00 30.86
C CYS A 59 9.88 30.73 30.23
N ASN A 60 11.06 30.63 30.86
CA ASN A 60 12.26 31.34 30.43
C ASN A 60 13.04 30.56 29.35
N SER A 61 13.53 31.28 28.34
CA SER A 61 14.42 30.74 27.30
C SER A 61 15.89 30.90 27.66
N THR A 62 16.75 30.15 26.96
CA THR A 62 18.22 30.26 27.03
C THR A 62 18.78 31.60 26.54
N ASN A 63 17.98 32.38 25.79
CA ASN A 63 18.32 33.74 25.39
C ASN A 63 17.32 34.72 26.02
N SER A 64 17.80 35.53 26.96
CA SER A 64 16.99 36.47 27.76
C SER A 64 16.31 37.61 26.97
N ASN A 65 16.46 37.63 25.64
CA ASN A 65 15.93 38.67 24.74
C ASN A 65 14.85 38.12 23.78
N ALA A 66 14.31 36.92 24.03
CA ALA A 66 13.25 36.36 23.19
C ALA A 66 12.05 37.32 23.12
N GLU A 67 11.83 37.96 21.97
CA GLU A 67 10.74 38.92 21.75
C GLU A 67 9.35 38.25 21.81
N PHE A 68 9.32 36.91 21.67
CA PHE A 68 8.14 36.06 21.82
C PHE A 68 8.25 35.20 23.10
N PRO A 69 7.80 35.71 24.25
CA PRO A 69 7.83 34.93 25.48
C PRO A 69 6.92 33.71 25.36
N SER A 70 7.42 32.56 25.78
CA SER A 70 6.58 31.39 26.00
C SER A 70 5.51 31.72 27.03
N GLN A 71 4.31 31.17 26.83
CA GLN A 71 3.15 31.42 27.66
C GLN A 71 2.85 30.20 28.51
N CYS A 72 2.55 30.43 29.78
CA CYS A 72 2.04 29.42 30.66
C CYS A 72 0.54 29.24 30.41
N MET A 73 0.15 28.05 29.94
CA MET A 73 -1.22 27.75 29.55
C MET A 73 -1.76 26.57 30.35
N CYS A 74 -3.03 26.65 30.75
CA CYS A 74 -3.73 25.54 31.42
C CYS A 74 -4.08 24.45 30.38
N GLY A 75 -3.60 23.24 30.62
CA GLY A 75 -3.77 22.09 29.75
C GLY A 75 -5.04 21.29 30.02
N LEU A 76 -5.38 20.37 29.10
CA LEU A 76 -6.52 19.47 29.28
C LEU A 76 -6.27 18.40 30.36
N SER A 77 -5.03 18.26 30.84
CA SER A 77 -4.67 17.43 31.99
C SER A 77 -5.05 18.05 33.33
N GLY A 78 -5.39 19.36 33.35
CA GLY A 78 -5.59 20.13 34.58
C GLY A 78 -4.31 20.77 35.12
N ASP A 79 -3.15 20.41 34.58
CA ASP A 79 -1.86 21.05 34.87
C ASP A 79 -1.55 22.14 33.84
N SER A 80 -0.71 23.11 34.22
CA SER A 80 -0.28 24.20 33.35
C SER A 80 1.12 23.99 32.81
N TYR A 81 1.31 24.27 31.52
CA TYR A 81 2.58 24.09 30.81
C TYR A 81 2.95 25.28 29.93
N CYS A 82 4.25 25.48 29.77
CA CYS A 82 4.81 26.48 28.86
C CYS A 82 4.60 26.08 27.39
N THR A 83 4.23 27.03 26.53
CA THR A 83 4.25 26.81 25.07
C THR A 83 5.69 26.59 24.58
N LEU A 84 5.87 25.74 23.57
CA LEU A 84 7.21 25.42 23.09
C LEU A 84 7.82 26.54 22.24
N TYR A 85 9.09 26.85 22.49
CA TYR A 85 9.94 27.68 21.64
C TYR A 85 10.41 26.93 20.39
N MET A 86 10.90 27.69 19.39
CA MET A 86 11.34 27.14 18.09
C MET A 86 12.48 26.13 18.21
N GLY A 87 13.39 26.32 19.17
CA GLY A 87 14.53 25.43 19.44
C GLY A 87 14.21 24.26 20.37
N ASP A 88 12.97 24.14 20.87
CA ASP A 88 12.59 22.98 21.66
C ASP A 88 12.46 21.73 20.78
N GLY A 89 12.86 20.59 21.34
CA GLY A 89 13.01 19.31 20.61
C GLY A 89 11.86 18.96 19.66
N PRO A 90 10.58 18.98 20.08
CA PRO A 90 9.47 18.68 19.19
C PRO A 90 9.34 19.62 17.98
N ARG A 91 9.57 20.93 18.14
CA ARG A 91 9.54 21.89 17.03
C ARG A 91 10.72 21.68 16.10
N MET A 92 11.92 21.49 16.66
CA MET A 92 13.12 21.20 15.87
C MET A 92 12.95 19.94 15.03
N LYS A 93 12.37 18.88 15.61
CA LYS A 93 12.08 17.65 14.88
C LYS A 93 11.12 17.88 13.71
N ALA A 94 10.04 18.64 13.93
CA ALA A 94 9.13 19.03 12.85
C ALA A 94 9.84 19.82 11.73
N PHE A 95 10.81 20.68 12.07
CA PHE A 95 11.58 21.44 11.07
C PHE A 95 12.58 20.59 10.29
N GLU A 96 13.27 19.65 10.94
CA GLU A 96 14.14 18.69 10.26
C GLU A 96 13.38 17.89 9.20
N LEU A 97 12.18 17.41 9.54
CA LEU A 97 11.30 16.70 8.63
C LEU A 97 10.86 17.62 7.48
N LEU A 98 10.39 18.83 7.80
CA LEU A 98 9.97 19.78 6.77
C LEU A 98 11.11 20.13 5.80
N LYS A 99 12.36 20.16 6.27
CA LYS A 99 13.55 20.34 5.40
C LYS A 99 13.70 19.18 4.42
N ILE A 100 13.54 17.93 4.88
CA ILE A 100 13.55 16.73 4.04
C ILE A 100 12.46 16.82 2.97
N TRP A 101 11.22 17.18 3.35
CA TRP A 101 10.12 17.38 2.40
C TRP A 101 10.52 18.29 1.23
N TYR A 102 11.05 19.46 1.53
CA TYR A 102 11.40 20.41 0.49
C TYR A 102 12.58 19.99 -0.38
N TYR A 103 13.51 19.21 0.14
CA TYR A 103 14.70 18.80 -0.59
C TYR A 103 14.42 17.59 -1.49
N ASP A 104 13.60 16.66 -1.00
CA ASP A 104 13.52 15.32 -1.58
C ASP A 104 12.15 15.00 -2.18
N TYR A 105 11.07 15.71 -1.82
CA TYR A 105 9.70 15.31 -2.18
C TYR A 105 8.84 16.43 -2.79
N SER A 106 9.04 17.69 -2.40
CA SER A 106 8.13 18.80 -2.74
C SER A 106 8.02 19.10 -4.24
N GLN A 107 8.99 18.68 -5.04
CA GLN A 107 9.00 18.80 -6.49
C GLN A 107 7.92 17.94 -7.18
N ASN A 108 7.36 16.95 -6.48
CA ASN A 108 6.27 16.12 -6.98
C ASN A 108 4.91 16.86 -6.92
N CYS A 109 4.85 17.97 -6.19
CA CYS A 109 3.65 18.78 -6.02
C CYS A 109 3.60 19.96 -6.98
N ASN A 110 2.38 20.40 -7.33
CA ASN A 110 2.20 21.71 -7.95
C ASN A 110 2.80 22.81 -7.04
N THR A 111 3.49 23.77 -7.64
CA THR A 111 4.21 24.84 -6.94
C THR A 111 3.35 25.66 -5.97
N ALA A 112 2.04 25.81 -6.23
CA ALA A 112 1.10 26.49 -5.35
C ALA A 112 0.48 25.58 -4.27
N ARG A 113 0.64 24.26 -4.40
CA ARG A 113 0.08 23.24 -3.48
C ARG A 113 1.13 22.43 -2.72
N ARG A 114 2.42 22.65 -2.93
CA ARG A 114 3.50 21.90 -2.26
C ARG A 114 3.55 21.99 -0.74
N ASP A 115 2.82 22.94 -0.15
CA ASP A 115 2.67 23.09 1.30
C ASP A 115 1.29 22.62 1.80
N LYS A 116 0.48 22.01 0.93
CA LYS A 116 -0.84 21.49 1.29
C LYS A 116 -0.70 20.06 1.85
N PRO A 117 -1.38 19.76 2.98
CA PRO A 117 -1.37 18.42 3.58
C PRO A 117 -1.68 17.31 2.60
N ASP A 118 -2.68 17.45 1.73
CA ASP A 118 -3.04 16.43 0.74
C ASP A 118 -1.84 16.03 -0.14
N CYS A 119 -1.09 17.03 -0.63
CA CYS A 119 0.04 16.75 -1.52
C CYS A 119 1.25 16.20 -0.75
N GLN A 120 1.42 16.65 0.50
CA GLN A 120 2.44 16.10 1.39
C GLN A 120 2.15 14.63 1.71
N ALA A 121 0.90 14.29 2.01
CA ALA A 121 0.47 12.93 2.28
C ALA A 121 0.72 12.01 1.06
N ASP A 122 0.35 12.47 -0.14
CA ASP A 122 0.47 11.70 -1.38
C ASP A 122 1.92 11.30 -1.71
N PHE A 123 2.90 12.17 -1.44
CA PHE A 123 4.29 11.98 -1.89
C PHE A 123 5.31 11.74 -0.78
N TRP A 124 4.99 12.10 0.47
CA TRP A 124 5.92 11.97 1.60
C TRP A 124 5.61 10.74 2.48
N GLY A 125 4.39 10.20 2.41
CA GLY A 125 3.98 9.01 3.17
C GLY A 125 4.17 9.16 4.68
N ASP A 126 4.88 8.22 5.28
CA ASP A 126 5.18 8.18 6.73
C ASP A 126 5.91 9.44 7.23
N GLY A 127 6.72 10.07 6.38
CA GLY A 127 7.39 11.32 6.72
C GLY A 127 6.41 12.47 6.97
N PHE A 128 5.28 12.50 6.25
CA PHE A 128 4.19 13.44 6.51
C PHE A 128 3.46 13.10 7.81
N LEU A 129 3.19 11.82 8.09
CA LEU A 129 2.56 11.41 9.37
C LEU A 129 3.43 11.80 10.58
N GLU A 130 4.74 11.58 10.47
CA GLU A 130 5.71 11.97 11.47
C GLU A 130 5.79 13.50 11.64
N TYR A 131 5.87 14.23 10.54
CA TYR A 131 5.84 15.70 10.56
C TYR A 131 4.56 16.23 11.21
N ASN A 132 3.40 15.70 10.80
CA ASN A 132 2.11 16.13 11.30
C ASN A 132 1.96 15.86 12.80
N TYR A 133 2.49 14.74 13.29
CA TYR A 133 2.55 14.46 14.72
C TYR A 133 3.38 15.49 15.49
N TYR A 134 4.65 15.69 15.11
CA TYR A 134 5.53 16.60 15.85
C TYR A 134 5.06 18.05 15.74
N PHE A 135 4.56 18.45 14.57
CA PHE A 135 3.99 19.77 14.36
C PHE A 135 2.76 19.99 15.24
N SER A 136 1.78 19.08 15.20
CA SER A 136 0.55 19.20 16.01
C SER A 136 0.85 19.10 17.51
N TYR A 137 1.77 18.21 17.92
CA TYR A 137 2.21 18.11 19.31
C TYR A 137 2.84 19.42 19.78
N ALA A 138 3.69 20.04 18.97
CA ALA A 138 4.41 21.23 19.38
C ALA A 138 3.54 22.50 19.40
N VAL A 139 2.54 22.58 18.53
CA VAL A 139 1.57 23.68 18.50
C VAL A 139 0.61 23.57 19.69
N ASN A 140 0.14 22.36 20.01
CA ASN A 140 -0.86 22.12 21.05
C ASN A 140 -0.28 21.59 22.36
N PHE A 141 1.05 21.68 22.54
CA PHE A 141 1.77 21.03 23.62
C PHE A 141 1.12 21.21 25.00
N PRO A 142 0.76 22.44 25.44
CA PRO A 142 0.16 22.59 26.76
C PRO A 142 -1.17 21.86 26.93
N TYR A 143 -1.96 21.73 25.87
CA TYR A 143 -3.26 21.07 25.91
C TYR A 143 -3.15 19.55 25.89
N VAL A 144 -2.19 19.00 25.15
CA VAL A 144 -2.11 17.56 24.89
C VAL A 144 -1.15 16.82 25.81
N HIS A 145 -0.21 17.54 26.44
CA HIS A 145 0.77 16.92 27.33
C HIS A 145 0.10 16.40 28.62
N ASN A 146 0.29 15.11 28.90
CA ASN A 146 -0.31 14.36 30.01
C ASN A 146 -1.85 14.40 30.08
N ALA A 147 -2.52 14.84 29.02
CA ALA A 147 -3.98 14.91 29.00
C ALA A 147 -4.62 13.53 28.80
N LEU A 148 -5.83 13.36 29.32
CA LEU A 148 -6.62 12.15 29.11
C LEU A 148 -6.99 12.01 27.62
N ASP A 149 -6.85 10.80 27.07
CA ASP A 149 -7.12 10.53 25.67
C ASP A 149 -8.54 10.91 25.23
N CYS A 150 -9.53 10.69 26.10
CA CYS A 150 -10.91 11.09 25.82
C CYS A 150 -11.09 12.62 25.66
N ALA A 151 -10.30 13.42 26.38
CA ALA A 151 -10.31 14.87 26.25
C ALA A 151 -9.54 15.32 25.01
N VAL A 152 -8.37 14.72 24.75
CA VAL A 152 -7.54 15.02 23.57
C VAL A 152 -8.29 14.71 22.27
N LYS A 153 -9.01 13.58 22.21
CA LYS A 153 -9.83 13.21 21.05
C LYS A 153 -10.89 14.26 20.71
N VAL A 154 -11.51 14.85 21.73
CA VAL A 154 -12.61 15.81 21.52
C VAL A 154 -12.10 17.22 21.23
N PHE A 155 -11.11 17.69 22.00
CA PHE A 155 -10.67 19.08 21.95
C PHE A 155 -9.46 19.31 21.04
N GLU A 156 -8.67 18.27 20.74
CA GLU A 156 -7.43 18.33 19.96
C GLU A 156 -7.33 17.17 18.95
N ASN A 157 -8.43 16.93 18.21
CA ASN A 157 -8.58 15.77 17.33
C ASN A 157 -7.45 15.62 16.30
N SER A 158 -6.96 16.71 15.72
CA SER A 158 -5.88 16.66 14.73
C SER A 158 -4.58 16.08 15.30
N TYR A 159 -4.25 16.38 16.57
CA TYR A 159 -3.13 15.74 17.25
C TYR A 159 -3.44 14.28 17.60
N TYR A 160 -4.66 14.00 18.06
CA TYR A 160 -5.10 12.64 18.39
C TYR A 160 -4.93 11.69 17.20
N GLU A 161 -5.44 12.08 16.03
CA GLU A 161 -5.29 11.35 14.76
C GLU A 161 -3.80 11.22 14.39
N ALA A 162 -3.04 12.31 14.40
CA ALA A 162 -1.61 12.26 14.05
C ALA A 162 -0.78 11.36 14.99
N ARG A 163 -1.14 11.27 16.27
CA ARG A 163 -0.49 10.39 17.26
C ARG A 163 -0.86 8.92 17.04
N ASN A 164 -2.13 8.64 16.75
CA ASN A 164 -2.65 7.28 16.66
C ASN A 164 -2.39 6.65 15.29
N ASN A 165 -2.32 7.44 14.22
CA ASN A 165 -1.93 6.99 12.87
C ASN A 165 -0.48 6.46 12.80
N ARG A 166 0.30 6.56 13.88
CA ARG A 166 1.66 5.99 13.99
C ARG A 166 1.69 4.61 14.67
N LYS A 167 0.58 4.17 15.29
CA LYS A 167 0.50 2.90 16.00
C LYS A 167 -0.38 1.94 15.21
N CYS A 168 0.16 0.76 14.90
CA CYS A 168 -0.66 -0.29 14.34
C CYS A 168 -1.81 -0.63 15.27
N PRO A 169 -3.02 -0.85 14.73
CA PRO A 169 -4.11 -1.31 15.55
C PRO A 169 -3.76 -2.63 16.22
N GLN A 170 -4.23 -2.80 17.44
CA GLN A 170 -4.08 -4.06 18.16
C GLN A 170 -5.27 -4.96 17.84
N TYR A 171 -4.99 -6.20 17.47
CA TYR A 171 -6.04 -7.19 17.18
C TYR A 171 -6.02 -8.28 18.26
N SER A 172 -7.19 -8.63 18.76
CA SER A 172 -7.33 -9.71 19.73
C SER A 172 -8.54 -10.58 19.40
N CYS A 173 -8.40 -11.89 19.57
CA CYS A 173 -9.55 -12.79 19.54
C CYS A 173 -10.14 -12.85 20.95
N GLY A 174 -11.45 -12.66 21.07
CA GLY A 174 -12.14 -12.66 22.37
C GLY A 174 -13.61 -12.97 22.20
N TYR A 175 -14.27 -13.33 23.30
CA TYR A 175 -15.71 -13.54 23.33
C TYR A 175 -16.42 -12.28 23.80
N PHE A 176 -17.47 -11.87 23.09
CA PHE A 176 -18.35 -10.80 23.55
C PHE A 176 -19.80 -11.07 23.15
N GLU A 177 -20.74 -10.75 24.03
CA GLU A 177 -22.16 -10.86 23.72
C GLU A 177 -22.56 -9.76 22.72
N SER A 178 -23.18 -10.15 21.61
CA SER A 178 -23.70 -9.23 20.60
C SER A 178 -25.12 -9.59 20.18
N ASP A 179 -26.05 -8.66 20.43
CA ASP A 179 -27.44 -8.79 19.97
C ASP A 179 -27.63 -8.41 18.48
N SER A 180 -26.59 -7.88 17.82
CA SER A 180 -26.66 -7.24 16.50
C SER A 180 -25.79 -7.90 15.43
N GLN A 181 -25.45 -9.19 15.59
CA GLN A 181 -24.52 -9.90 14.69
C GLN A 181 -23.20 -9.15 14.47
N MET A 182 -22.70 -8.42 15.48
CA MET A 182 -21.37 -7.82 15.41
C MET A 182 -20.33 -8.89 15.67
N CYS A 183 -19.32 -8.93 14.82
CA CYS A 183 -18.24 -9.89 14.92
C CYS A 183 -16.87 -9.23 15.11
N ILE A 184 -16.77 -7.91 14.92
CA ILE A 184 -15.60 -7.11 15.31
C ILE A 184 -16.06 -5.88 16.07
N LEU A 185 -15.55 -5.71 17.29
CA LEU A 185 -15.67 -4.47 18.06
C LEU A 185 -14.43 -3.61 17.85
N TYR A 186 -14.64 -2.34 17.51
CA TYR A 186 -13.59 -1.34 17.45
C TYR A 186 -13.61 -0.48 18.71
N ASP A 187 -12.50 -0.45 19.43
CA ASP A 187 -12.26 0.53 20.48
C ASP A 187 -11.40 1.68 19.93
N PRO A 188 -12.00 2.85 19.69
CA PRO A 188 -11.28 3.98 19.15
C PRO A 188 -10.35 4.65 20.17
N LEU A 189 -10.44 4.33 21.47
CA LEU A 189 -9.55 4.86 22.51
C LEU A 189 -8.22 4.14 22.50
N SER A 190 -8.25 2.80 22.44
CA SER A 190 -7.04 1.98 22.39
C SER A 190 -6.55 1.70 20.96
N ASN A 191 -7.30 2.15 19.94
CA ASN A 191 -7.11 1.78 18.53
C ASN A 191 -7.00 0.26 18.37
N SER A 192 -7.98 -0.48 18.92
CA SER A 192 -7.94 -1.94 18.94
C SER A 192 -9.22 -2.56 18.41
N TYR A 193 -9.09 -3.79 17.92
CA TYR A 193 -10.17 -4.59 17.39
C TYR A 193 -10.26 -5.90 18.19
N THR A 194 -11.45 -6.17 18.72
CA THR A 194 -11.78 -7.47 19.33
C THR A 194 -12.62 -8.28 18.35
N ILE A 195 -12.13 -9.45 17.99
CA ILE A 195 -12.71 -10.32 16.95
C ILE A 195 -13.38 -11.51 17.63
N ASP A 196 -14.68 -11.67 17.35
CA ASP A 196 -15.48 -12.83 17.73
C ASP A 196 -16.30 -13.31 16.52
N ALA A 197 -15.70 -14.20 15.74
CA ALA A 197 -16.39 -14.80 14.60
C ALA A 197 -17.55 -15.74 15.03
N SER A 198 -17.62 -16.14 16.30
CA SER A 198 -18.69 -17.02 16.79
C SER A 198 -20.05 -16.34 16.91
N ASN A 199 -20.06 -15.01 16.89
CA ASN A 199 -21.28 -14.20 16.82
C ASN A 199 -21.99 -14.26 15.45
N CYS A 200 -21.35 -14.84 14.43
CA CYS A 200 -21.98 -15.05 13.13
C CYS A 200 -22.84 -16.31 13.12
N ALA A 201 -24.09 -16.15 12.69
CA ALA A 201 -25.02 -17.26 12.52
C ALA A 201 -24.61 -18.16 11.35
N THR A 202 -25.16 -19.37 11.29
CA THR A 202 -24.95 -20.27 10.15
C THR A 202 -25.36 -19.58 8.84
N GLY A 203 -24.45 -19.54 7.86
CA GLY A 203 -24.67 -18.88 6.57
C GLY A 203 -24.22 -17.41 6.52
N THR A 204 -23.66 -16.87 7.59
CA THR A 204 -22.99 -15.56 7.61
C THR A 204 -21.54 -15.68 8.07
N GLU A 205 -20.69 -14.74 7.65
CA GLU A 205 -19.26 -14.72 7.93
C GLU A 205 -18.83 -13.36 8.44
N CYS A 206 -17.76 -13.36 9.25
CA CYS A 206 -17.12 -12.15 9.70
C CYS A 206 -16.08 -11.69 8.68
N ILE A 207 -16.51 -10.93 7.67
CA ILE A 207 -15.63 -10.40 6.62
C ILE A 207 -15.58 -8.88 6.70
N SER A 208 -14.38 -8.34 6.88
CA SER A 208 -14.11 -6.90 6.75
C SER A 208 -13.47 -6.62 5.39
N ASN A 209 -13.91 -5.55 4.73
CA ASN A 209 -13.31 -5.07 3.47
C ASN A 209 -12.04 -4.23 3.69
N SER A 210 -11.71 -3.90 4.94
CA SER A 210 -10.52 -3.15 5.34
C SER A 210 -9.86 -3.83 6.53
N LEU A 211 -8.53 -3.79 6.61
CA LEU A 211 -7.81 -4.19 7.82
C LEU A 211 -8.06 -3.20 8.97
N GLU A 212 -8.31 -1.93 8.65
CA GLU A 212 -8.57 -0.85 9.60
C GLU A 212 -9.93 -0.22 9.27
N PRO A 213 -11.05 -0.86 9.65
CA PRO A 213 -12.37 -0.34 9.32
C PRO A 213 -12.75 0.92 10.12
N GLU A 214 -12.07 1.19 11.24
CA GLU A 214 -12.36 2.32 12.17
C GLU A 214 -13.80 2.33 12.70
N MET A 215 -14.46 1.19 12.65
CA MET A 215 -15.83 0.98 13.10
C MET A 215 -16.07 -0.49 13.42
N ASN A 216 -17.15 -0.77 14.13
CA ASN A 216 -17.60 -2.14 14.36
C ASN A 216 -17.97 -2.82 13.04
N VAL A 217 -17.65 -4.11 12.91
CA VAL A 217 -17.98 -4.92 11.73
C VAL A 217 -19.07 -5.92 12.11
N THR A 218 -20.05 -6.04 11.22
CA THR A 218 -21.16 -6.99 11.34
C THR A 218 -20.94 -8.17 10.42
N CYS A 219 -21.52 -9.31 10.78
CA CYS A 219 -21.51 -10.49 9.94
C CYS A 219 -22.21 -10.18 8.61
N SER A 220 -21.56 -10.54 7.51
CA SER A 220 -22.10 -10.42 6.17
C SER A 220 -22.55 -11.78 5.67
N GLY A 221 -23.46 -11.83 4.70
CA GLY A 221 -23.86 -13.10 4.08
C GLY A 221 -22.62 -13.81 3.54
N SER A 222 -22.46 -15.09 3.86
CA SER A 222 -21.31 -15.87 3.39
C SER A 222 -21.32 -15.85 1.87
N SER A 223 -20.27 -15.33 1.25
CA SER A 223 -19.93 -15.66 -0.14
C SER A 223 -19.08 -16.93 -0.22
N ALA A 224 -18.63 -17.49 0.92
CA ALA A 224 -17.66 -18.59 0.94
C ALA A 224 -18.16 -19.95 0.43
N VAL A 225 -19.45 -20.09 0.10
CA VAL A 225 -19.94 -21.28 -0.65
C VAL A 225 -19.90 -21.03 -2.18
N GLU A 226 -19.53 -19.85 -2.66
CA GLU A 226 -19.49 -19.52 -4.09
C GLU A 226 -18.10 -19.58 -4.75
N PHE A 227 -17.03 -19.95 -4.03
CA PHE A 227 -15.72 -20.15 -4.68
C PHE A 227 -15.72 -21.35 -5.62
N ILE A 228 -16.52 -22.36 -5.31
CA ILE A 228 -16.80 -23.47 -6.22
C ILE A 228 -18.22 -23.32 -6.72
N THR A 229 -18.39 -22.88 -7.96
CA THR A 229 -19.73 -22.87 -8.53
C THR A 229 -20.28 -24.31 -8.52
N THR A 230 -21.51 -24.51 -8.03
CA THR A 230 -22.15 -25.85 -8.09
C THR A 230 -22.35 -26.33 -9.53
N LYS A 231 -22.17 -25.44 -10.51
CA LYS A 231 -22.35 -25.65 -11.94
C LYS A 231 -21.02 -25.50 -12.67
N LYS A 232 -20.45 -26.64 -13.05
CA LYS A 232 -19.13 -26.83 -13.66
C LYS A 232 -19.07 -26.40 -15.13
N PHE A 233 -17.88 -26.05 -15.60
CA PHE A 233 -17.60 -25.57 -16.96
C PHE A 233 -17.00 -26.66 -17.86
N PRO A 234 -16.92 -26.45 -19.18
CA PRO A 234 -16.27 -27.40 -20.07
C PRO A 234 -14.85 -27.77 -19.60
N GLY A 235 -14.59 -29.08 -19.49
CA GLY A 235 -13.32 -29.66 -19.04
C GLY A 235 -13.25 -30.01 -17.56
N GLU A 236 -14.03 -29.34 -16.72
CA GLU A 236 -14.05 -29.53 -15.26
C GLU A 236 -14.66 -30.89 -14.87
N LYS A 237 -14.27 -31.39 -13.70
CA LYS A 237 -14.68 -32.72 -13.21
C LYS A 237 -16.16 -32.73 -12.84
N CYS A 238 -16.86 -33.78 -13.25
CA CYS A 238 -18.26 -34.03 -12.91
C CYS A 238 -18.50 -35.50 -12.56
N GLN A 239 -19.56 -35.77 -11.79
CA GLN A 239 -20.03 -37.12 -11.48
C GLN A 239 -21.31 -37.46 -12.25
N LYS A 240 -22.12 -36.46 -12.58
CA LYS A 240 -23.40 -36.59 -13.29
C LYS A 240 -23.70 -35.34 -14.12
N ASP A 241 -24.57 -35.50 -15.11
CA ASP A 241 -24.98 -34.44 -16.04
C ASP A 241 -25.44 -33.15 -15.34
N SER A 242 -26.13 -33.27 -14.20
CA SER A 242 -26.64 -32.10 -13.45
C SER A 242 -25.55 -31.23 -12.84
N ASP A 243 -24.32 -31.73 -12.74
CA ASP A 243 -23.18 -30.96 -12.23
C ASP A 243 -22.70 -29.94 -13.27
N CYS A 244 -23.06 -30.13 -14.54
CA CYS A 244 -22.60 -29.30 -15.65
C CYS A 244 -23.46 -28.05 -15.85
N GLY A 245 -22.78 -26.90 -15.95
CA GLY A 245 -23.37 -25.57 -15.94
C GLY A 245 -23.86 -25.06 -17.30
N GLU A 246 -24.29 -23.80 -17.31
CA GLU A 246 -24.94 -23.15 -18.47
C GLU A 246 -24.04 -23.04 -19.71
N TYR A 247 -22.71 -23.07 -19.54
CA TYR A 247 -21.75 -22.98 -20.65
C TYR A 247 -21.40 -24.35 -21.24
N THR A 248 -22.04 -25.41 -20.78
CA THR A 248 -21.78 -26.79 -21.21
C THR A 248 -22.91 -27.27 -22.13
N THR A 249 -22.76 -28.48 -22.66
CA THR A 249 -23.83 -29.24 -23.31
C THR A 249 -24.77 -29.92 -22.31
N GLY A 250 -24.53 -29.75 -21.00
CA GLY A 250 -25.26 -30.41 -19.92
C GLY A 250 -24.89 -31.88 -19.73
N LYS A 251 -23.82 -32.36 -20.38
CA LYS A 251 -23.39 -33.77 -20.32
C LYS A 251 -22.09 -33.94 -19.57
N CYS A 252 -22.07 -34.94 -18.71
CA CYS A 252 -20.91 -35.43 -18.00
C CYS A 252 -20.40 -36.71 -18.67
N GLU A 253 -19.34 -36.59 -19.49
CA GLU A 253 -18.74 -37.74 -20.20
C GLU A 253 -17.29 -37.90 -19.78
N ASN A 254 -16.85 -39.13 -19.51
CA ASN A 254 -15.51 -39.44 -18.98
C ASN A 254 -15.15 -38.62 -17.72
N ASN A 255 -16.13 -38.45 -16.82
CA ASN A 255 -16.03 -37.62 -15.61
C ASN A 255 -15.71 -36.14 -15.88
N ARG A 256 -16.07 -35.61 -17.06
CA ARG A 256 -15.85 -34.22 -17.44
C ARG A 256 -17.07 -33.59 -18.10
N CYS A 257 -17.34 -32.34 -17.76
CA CYS A 257 -18.39 -31.58 -18.40
C CYS A 257 -18.00 -31.25 -19.84
N GLN A 258 -18.90 -31.58 -20.77
CA GLN A 258 -18.66 -31.42 -22.20
C GLN A 258 -19.11 -30.04 -22.68
N GLY A 259 -18.23 -29.29 -23.31
CA GLY A 259 -18.51 -28.08 -24.07
C GLY A 259 -18.76 -28.36 -25.56
N LYS A 260 -18.74 -27.29 -26.35
CA LYS A 260 -18.84 -27.32 -27.81
C LYS A 260 -17.54 -27.88 -28.39
N GLY A 261 -17.70 -28.84 -29.31
CA GLY A 261 -16.61 -29.43 -30.08
C GLY A 261 -16.15 -28.53 -31.22
N LYS A 262 -15.02 -28.91 -31.82
CA LYS A 262 -14.43 -28.20 -32.97
C LYS A 262 -15.39 -28.19 -34.16
N GLY A 263 -15.49 -27.05 -34.85
CA GLY A 263 -16.21 -26.96 -36.13
C GLY A 263 -17.74 -26.96 -36.02
N VAL A 264 -18.28 -26.71 -34.82
CA VAL A 264 -19.73 -26.65 -34.57
C VAL A 264 -20.13 -25.20 -34.32
N PRO A 265 -20.82 -24.54 -35.28
CA PRO A 265 -21.30 -23.17 -35.09
C PRO A 265 -22.32 -23.06 -33.95
N PHE A 266 -22.29 -21.96 -33.22
CA PHE A 266 -23.27 -21.65 -32.18
C PHE A 266 -23.40 -20.15 -31.94
N ASP A 267 -24.60 -19.72 -31.57
CA ASP A 267 -24.84 -18.35 -31.15
C ASP A 267 -24.44 -18.16 -29.69
N VAL A 268 -23.59 -17.17 -29.43
CA VAL A 268 -23.22 -16.77 -28.06
C VAL A 268 -24.30 -15.83 -27.51
N PRO A 269 -24.94 -16.15 -26.36
CA PRO A 269 -25.91 -15.26 -25.76
C PRO A 269 -25.31 -13.88 -25.46
N SER A 270 -26.12 -12.82 -25.63
CA SER A 270 -25.66 -11.44 -25.41
C SER A 270 -25.04 -11.27 -24.02
N GLY A 271 -23.85 -10.66 -23.97
CA GLY A 271 -23.11 -10.42 -22.73
C GLY A 271 -22.36 -11.64 -22.16
N LYS A 272 -22.35 -12.79 -22.84
CA LYS A 272 -21.61 -13.98 -22.42
C LYS A 272 -20.30 -14.14 -23.21
N PRO A 273 -19.20 -14.63 -22.60
CA PRO A 273 -17.96 -14.91 -23.32
C PRO A 273 -18.07 -16.21 -24.13
N GLY A 274 -17.85 -16.16 -25.45
CA GLY A 274 -17.94 -17.34 -26.32
C GLY A 274 -16.93 -18.44 -25.95
N ASP A 275 -15.73 -18.05 -25.50
CA ASP A 275 -14.66 -18.96 -25.11
C ASP A 275 -15.02 -19.88 -23.93
N TYR A 276 -16.04 -19.53 -23.14
CA TYR A 276 -16.49 -20.34 -22.00
C TYR A 276 -17.23 -21.59 -22.43
N TYR A 277 -17.72 -21.63 -23.67
CA TYR A 277 -18.48 -22.77 -24.21
C TYR A 277 -17.60 -23.85 -24.83
N CYS A 278 -16.33 -23.55 -25.13
CA CYS A 278 -15.46 -24.46 -25.87
C CYS A 278 -14.81 -25.52 -24.97
N ASN A 279 -14.64 -26.73 -25.50
CA ASN A 279 -13.87 -27.77 -24.83
C ASN A 279 -12.40 -27.35 -24.59
N PRO A 280 -11.71 -27.93 -23.60
CA PRO A 280 -10.26 -27.72 -23.41
C PRO A 280 -9.47 -27.93 -24.70
N GLY A 281 -8.47 -27.09 -24.94
CA GLY A 281 -7.69 -27.07 -26.19
C GLY A 281 -8.31 -26.25 -27.34
N LEU A 282 -9.52 -25.70 -27.16
CA LEU A 282 -10.23 -24.90 -28.16
C LEU A 282 -10.51 -23.47 -27.67
N TYR A 283 -10.70 -22.53 -28.61
CA TYR A 283 -11.16 -21.16 -28.37
C TYR A 283 -12.27 -20.75 -29.35
N TYR A 284 -13.00 -19.69 -29.04
CA TYR A 284 -14.09 -19.18 -29.90
C TYR A 284 -13.58 -18.12 -30.88
N ASP A 285 -13.75 -18.37 -32.19
CA ASP A 285 -13.27 -17.48 -33.25
C ASP A 285 -14.25 -16.37 -33.66
N GLY A 286 -15.47 -16.39 -33.09
CA GLY A 286 -16.56 -15.51 -33.48
C GLY A 286 -17.76 -16.25 -34.07
N THR A 287 -17.58 -17.51 -34.49
CA THR A 287 -18.62 -18.36 -35.08
C THR A 287 -18.66 -19.75 -34.43
N GLU A 288 -17.49 -20.35 -34.18
CA GLU A 288 -17.37 -21.72 -33.68
C GLU A 288 -16.15 -21.91 -32.78
N CYS A 289 -16.03 -23.09 -32.16
CA CYS A 289 -14.82 -23.47 -31.44
C CYS A 289 -13.78 -24.01 -32.42
N VAL A 290 -12.57 -23.47 -32.35
CA VAL A 290 -11.41 -23.84 -33.17
C VAL A 290 -10.19 -24.16 -32.30
N GLU A 291 -9.17 -24.80 -32.85
CA GLU A 291 -7.95 -25.15 -32.11
C GLU A 291 -7.19 -23.91 -31.64
N GLN A 292 -6.64 -23.99 -30.42
CA GLN A 292 -5.72 -22.98 -29.92
C GLN A 292 -4.49 -22.80 -30.80
N LYS A 293 -4.07 -21.55 -30.92
CA LYS A 293 -2.89 -21.13 -31.65
C LYS A 293 -1.63 -21.58 -30.93
N SER A 294 -0.72 -22.17 -31.70
CA SER A 294 0.61 -22.56 -31.26
C SER A 294 1.48 -21.32 -31.07
N LEU A 295 2.65 -21.51 -30.45
CA LEU A 295 3.67 -20.47 -30.30
C LEU A 295 4.00 -19.80 -31.65
N ASP A 296 4.35 -18.52 -31.59
CA ASP A 296 4.73 -17.66 -32.72
C ASP A 296 3.61 -17.36 -33.73
N GLN A 297 2.40 -17.88 -33.54
CA GLN A 297 1.24 -17.52 -34.36
C GLN A 297 0.64 -16.18 -33.93
N ASN A 298 0.15 -15.41 -34.90
CA ASN A 298 -0.52 -14.14 -34.67
C ASN A 298 -1.78 -14.33 -33.84
N CYS A 299 -1.93 -13.53 -32.79
CA CYS A 299 -3.08 -13.59 -31.88
C CYS A 299 -3.62 -12.19 -31.60
N THR A 300 -4.85 -12.09 -31.13
CA THR A 300 -5.40 -10.83 -30.61
C THR A 300 -5.75 -10.90 -29.13
N ARG A 301 -6.00 -12.10 -28.63
CA ARG A 301 -6.37 -12.37 -27.24
C ARG A 301 -5.59 -13.57 -26.71
N THR A 302 -5.23 -13.54 -25.42
CA THR A 302 -4.48 -14.61 -24.74
C THR A 302 -5.21 -15.96 -24.78
N ASN A 303 -6.54 -15.96 -24.82
CA ASN A 303 -7.33 -17.17 -24.88
C ASN A 303 -7.29 -17.88 -26.25
N GLU A 304 -6.81 -17.20 -27.30
CA GLU A 304 -6.54 -17.84 -28.59
C GLU A 304 -5.31 -18.74 -28.53
N CYS A 305 -4.38 -18.46 -27.62
CA CYS A 305 -3.13 -19.21 -27.47
C CYS A 305 -3.33 -20.45 -26.58
N GLN A 306 -2.45 -21.45 -26.76
CA GLN A 306 -2.34 -22.61 -25.85
C GLN A 306 -2.27 -22.19 -24.38
N ASN A 307 -2.69 -23.07 -23.47
CA ASN A 307 -2.88 -22.68 -22.06
C ASN A 307 -1.58 -22.27 -21.33
N ASP A 308 -0.42 -22.71 -21.82
CA ASP A 308 0.91 -22.31 -21.36
C ASP A 308 1.51 -21.12 -22.15
N ALA A 309 0.68 -20.39 -22.90
CA ALA A 309 1.08 -19.23 -23.70
C ALA A 309 0.20 -17.99 -23.46
N VAL A 310 0.79 -16.80 -23.61
CA VAL A 310 0.13 -15.49 -23.57
C VAL A 310 0.20 -14.80 -24.92
N CYS A 311 -0.81 -14.00 -25.23
CA CYS A 311 -0.80 -13.18 -26.43
C CYS A 311 -0.17 -11.82 -26.10
N GLU A 312 1.11 -11.66 -26.42
CA GLU A 312 1.84 -10.43 -26.17
C GLU A 312 2.73 -10.06 -27.36
N LYS A 313 3.14 -8.79 -27.43
CA LYS A 313 4.09 -8.33 -28.44
C LYS A 313 5.49 -8.87 -28.15
N ASN A 314 6.17 -9.34 -29.18
CA ASN A 314 7.58 -9.70 -29.09
C ASN A 314 8.48 -8.46 -29.25
N ALA A 315 9.80 -8.63 -29.10
CA ALA A 315 10.78 -7.55 -29.25
C ALA A 315 10.77 -6.86 -30.63
N SER A 316 10.16 -7.48 -31.65
CA SER A 316 9.98 -6.92 -32.99
C SER A 316 8.60 -6.30 -33.21
N ASP A 317 7.83 -6.06 -32.14
CA ASP A 317 6.49 -5.44 -32.16
C ASP A 317 5.40 -6.28 -32.87
N TYR A 318 5.58 -7.60 -32.95
CA TYR A 318 4.56 -8.51 -33.47
C TYR A 318 3.75 -9.13 -32.33
N GLN A 319 2.43 -9.01 -32.41
CA GLN A 319 1.49 -9.62 -31.45
C GLN A 319 1.34 -11.12 -31.73
N ILE A 320 1.98 -11.96 -30.92
CA ILE A 320 2.06 -13.40 -31.13
C ILE A 320 1.86 -14.19 -29.83
N CYS A 321 1.53 -15.47 -29.95
CA CYS A 321 1.50 -16.40 -28.83
C CYS A 321 2.92 -16.70 -28.34
N GLN A 322 3.24 -16.28 -27.12
CA GLN A 322 4.54 -16.48 -26.49
C GLN A 322 4.38 -17.35 -25.25
N LYS A 323 5.36 -18.21 -24.99
CA LYS A 323 5.32 -19.12 -23.84
C LYS A 323 5.40 -18.35 -22.53
N ILE A 324 4.60 -18.74 -21.55
CA ILE A 324 4.59 -18.14 -20.21
C ILE A 324 5.89 -18.54 -19.48
N TYR A 325 6.48 -17.60 -18.74
CA TYR A 325 7.66 -17.74 -17.89
C TYR A 325 8.88 -18.40 -18.57
N SER A 326 9.09 -18.14 -19.86
CA SER A 326 10.15 -18.79 -20.66
C SER A 326 11.36 -17.92 -20.95
N LEU A 327 11.24 -16.59 -20.87
CA LEU A 327 12.32 -15.67 -21.20
C LEU A 327 13.30 -15.53 -20.03
N LYS A 328 14.59 -15.65 -20.33
CA LYS A 328 15.65 -15.63 -19.32
C LYS A 328 16.00 -14.21 -18.91
N THR A 329 16.68 -14.08 -17.77
CA THR A 329 17.27 -12.80 -17.37
C THR A 329 18.15 -12.23 -18.48
N GLY A 330 17.89 -10.97 -18.85
CA GLY A 330 18.57 -10.25 -19.93
C GLY A 330 17.82 -10.25 -21.27
N ASP A 331 16.84 -11.14 -21.47
CA ASP A 331 16.05 -11.18 -22.70
C ASP A 331 15.18 -9.93 -22.82
N GLN A 332 15.12 -9.35 -24.03
CA GLN A 332 14.31 -8.16 -24.30
C GLN A 332 12.83 -8.50 -24.41
N ILE A 333 12.00 -7.64 -23.83
CA ILE A 333 10.54 -7.71 -23.93
C ILE A 333 9.98 -6.41 -24.48
N TYR A 334 8.79 -6.47 -25.06
CA TYR A 334 8.15 -5.28 -25.62
C TYR A 334 7.64 -4.31 -24.55
N SER A 335 7.05 -4.85 -23.48
CA SER A 335 6.42 -4.06 -22.42
C SER A 335 6.70 -4.66 -21.05
N CYS A 336 6.96 -3.79 -20.08
CA CYS A 336 7.04 -4.13 -18.67
C CYS A 336 6.00 -3.26 -17.93
N PRO A 337 4.99 -3.85 -17.29
CA PRO A 337 4.03 -3.11 -16.48
C PRO A 337 4.71 -2.34 -15.35
N SER A 338 4.07 -1.30 -14.81
CA SER A 338 4.57 -0.57 -13.63
C SER A 338 4.64 -1.43 -12.36
N SER A 339 3.93 -2.56 -12.33
CA SER A 339 4.08 -3.57 -11.27
C SER A 339 5.34 -4.41 -11.40
N HIS A 340 6.07 -4.29 -12.52
CA HIS A 340 7.24 -5.09 -12.88
C HIS A 340 6.99 -6.61 -12.98
N VAL A 341 5.74 -7.05 -12.85
CA VAL A 341 5.35 -8.44 -13.00
C VAL A 341 5.12 -8.74 -14.47
N SER A 342 5.84 -9.74 -15.00
CA SER A 342 5.70 -10.21 -16.38
C SER A 342 5.42 -11.69 -16.42
N ASN A 343 4.43 -12.07 -17.23
CA ASN A 343 4.14 -13.47 -17.52
C ASN A 343 5.09 -14.09 -18.55
N LEU A 344 5.97 -13.31 -19.18
CA LEU A 344 6.96 -13.82 -20.13
C LEU A 344 8.27 -14.22 -19.46
N CYS A 345 8.65 -13.51 -18.40
CA CYS A 345 9.94 -13.66 -17.74
C CYS A 345 9.96 -14.87 -16.79
N GLU A 346 11.04 -15.64 -16.83
CA GLU A 346 11.21 -16.85 -16.01
C GLU A 346 11.08 -16.53 -14.50
N GLU A 347 11.63 -15.42 -14.03
CA GLU A 347 11.51 -14.97 -12.64
C GLU A 347 10.22 -14.17 -12.37
N GLY A 348 9.31 -14.11 -13.34
CA GLY A 348 8.08 -13.33 -13.26
C GLY A 348 8.31 -11.82 -13.20
N TYR A 349 9.54 -11.34 -13.46
CA TYR A 349 9.96 -9.97 -13.22
C TYR A 349 10.67 -9.34 -14.42
N CYS A 350 10.39 -8.06 -14.66
CA CYS A 350 10.99 -7.27 -15.73
C CYS A 350 11.41 -5.88 -15.26
N THR A 351 12.37 -5.27 -15.96
CA THR A 351 12.85 -3.91 -15.67
C THR A 351 13.46 -3.24 -16.90
N LYS A 352 13.90 -1.99 -16.75
CA LYS A 352 14.73 -1.29 -17.74
C LYS A 352 16.20 -1.55 -17.46
N ASN A 353 16.94 -1.95 -18.48
CA ASN A 353 18.40 -2.03 -18.38
C ASN A 353 19.06 -0.64 -18.49
N GLN A 354 20.38 -0.57 -18.30
CA GLN A 354 21.16 0.67 -18.35
C GLN A 354 21.07 1.42 -19.69
N SER A 355 20.73 0.71 -20.77
CA SER A 355 20.55 1.29 -22.11
C SER A 355 19.10 1.70 -22.40
N GLY A 356 18.20 1.56 -21.42
CA GLY A 356 16.79 1.94 -21.53
C GLY A 356 15.87 0.89 -22.17
N TYR A 357 16.37 -0.29 -22.51
CA TYR A 357 15.56 -1.39 -23.05
C TYR A 357 14.84 -2.14 -21.92
N LEU A 358 13.61 -2.58 -22.20
CA LEU A 358 12.85 -3.42 -21.31
C LEU A 358 13.34 -4.87 -21.42
N VAL A 359 13.68 -5.47 -20.29
CA VAL A 359 14.27 -6.81 -20.21
C VAL A 359 13.68 -7.59 -19.06
N CYS A 360 13.72 -8.92 -19.16
CA CYS A 360 13.54 -9.80 -18.01
C CYS A 360 14.73 -9.67 -17.06
N ALA A 361 14.46 -9.68 -15.76
CA ALA A 361 15.48 -9.48 -14.73
C ALA A 361 15.26 -10.38 -13.52
N LEU A 362 16.30 -10.54 -12.72
CA LEU A 362 16.17 -11.10 -11.38
C LEU A 362 15.26 -10.22 -10.56
N ALA A 363 14.29 -10.84 -9.89
CA ALA A 363 13.35 -10.15 -9.04
C ALA A 363 14.06 -9.64 -7.77
N ASP A 364 13.73 -8.42 -7.38
CA ASP A 364 14.22 -7.82 -6.15
C ASP A 364 13.75 -8.61 -4.93
N ARG A 365 14.54 -8.61 -3.85
CA ARG A 365 14.22 -9.32 -2.61
C ARG A 365 14.80 -8.63 -1.39
N HIS A 366 14.21 -8.88 -0.23
CA HIS A 366 14.79 -8.51 1.04
C HIS A 366 15.91 -9.49 1.43
N LEU A 367 16.88 -8.99 2.21
CA LEU A 367 17.81 -9.86 2.94
C LEU A 367 17.07 -10.70 3.99
N ASP A 368 16.07 -10.10 4.63
CA ASP A 368 15.16 -10.75 5.57
C ASP A 368 13.78 -10.08 5.52
N TYR A 369 12.83 -10.70 4.80
CA TYR A 369 11.46 -10.18 4.66
C TYR A 369 10.60 -10.39 5.92
N THR A 370 11.11 -11.08 6.95
CA THR A 370 10.40 -11.31 8.22
C THR A 370 10.71 -10.27 9.29
N LYS A 371 11.69 -9.40 9.01
CA LYS A 371 12.12 -8.36 9.93
C LYS A 371 11.02 -7.30 10.08
N LYS A 372 10.76 -6.92 11.33
CA LYS A 372 9.92 -5.76 11.65
C LYS A 372 10.55 -4.49 11.09
N CYS A 373 9.72 -3.56 10.65
CA CYS A 373 10.15 -2.25 10.19
C CYS A 373 9.57 -1.16 11.10
N SER A 374 10.24 -0.01 11.17
CA SER A 374 9.72 1.18 11.83
C SER A 374 9.06 2.11 10.80
N ASP A 375 9.68 2.20 9.63
CA ASP A 375 9.31 3.00 8.47
C ASP A 375 9.78 2.34 7.16
N ASP A 376 9.43 2.93 6.01
CA ASP A 376 9.79 2.45 4.67
C ASP A 376 11.31 2.36 4.41
N VAL A 377 12.14 3.08 5.18
CA VAL A 377 13.61 3.05 5.02
C VAL A 377 14.20 1.74 5.54
N ASP A 378 13.54 1.08 6.49
CA ASP A 378 13.91 -0.26 6.95
C ASP A 378 13.61 -1.35 5.89
N CYS A 379 12.77 -1.04 4.91
CA CYS A 379 12.31 -1.97 3.87
C CYS A 379 13.17 -1.96 2.60
N LYS A 380 14.49 -1.81 2.77
CA LYS A 380 15.43 -1.86 1.66
C LYS A 380 15.60 -3.31 1.16
N GLY A 381 15.56 -3.46 -0.16
CA GLY A 381 15.97 -4.68 -0.84
C GLY A 381 17.49 -4.90 -0.78
N GLU A 382 17.94 -6.01 -1.35
CA GLU A 382 19.36 -6.35 -1.50
C GLU A 382 20.14 -5.34 -2.37
N TYR A 383 19.44 -4.56 -3.19
CA TYR A 383 19.99 -3.53 -4.08
C TYR A 383 19.35 -2.15 -3.84
N ASP A 384 19.94 -1.08 -4.39
CA ASP A 384 19.37 0.27 -4.32
C ASP A 384 18.26 0.40 -5.37
N LEU A 385 17.01 0.24 -4.95
CA LEU A 385 15.86 0.05 -5.83
C LEU A 385 15.07 1.35 -6.06
N GLU A 386 14.62 1.52 -7.31
CA GLU A 386 13.70 2.60 -7.71
C GLU A 386 12.32 2.46 -7.03
N TYR A 387 11.90 1.23 -6.71
CA TYR A 387 10.64 0.94 -6.03
C TYR A 387 10.88 0.34 -4.64
N ARG A 388 10.48 1.07 -3.62
CA ARG A 388 10.68 0.68 -2.22
C ARG A 388 9.49 -0.12 -1.72
N SER A 389 9.79 -1.23 -1.04
CA SER A 389 8.82 -1.92 -0.22
C SER A 389 8.31 -0.97 0.87
N ARG A 390 7.04 -1.13 1.26
CA ARG A 390 6.38 -0.29 2.25
C ARG A 390 6.32 -1.00 3.60
N CYS A 391 6.50 -0.23 4.66
CA CYS A 391 6.36 -0.66 6.04
C CYS A 391 4.90 -0.53 6.47
N LEU A 392 4.17 -1.65 6.47
CA LEU A 392 2.73 -1.66 6.73
C LEU A 392 2.41 -2.41 8.02
N CYS A 393 1.31 -2.02 8.67
CA CYS A 393 0.78 -2.71 9.83
C CYS A 393 0.24 -4.09 9.46
N GLY A 394 0.73 -5.11 10.15
CA GLY A 394 0.18 -6.45 10.11
C GLY A 394 -0.89 -6.68 11.17
N LEU A 395 -1.65 -7.75 11.01
CA LEU A 395 -2.66 -8.20 11.98
C LEU A 395 -2.06 -8.62 13.35
N SER A 396 -0.74 -8.73 13.46
CA SER A 396 -0.05 -8.94 14.74
C SER A 396 0.08 -7.66 15.59
N GLY A 397 -0.36 -6.50 15.08
CA GLY A 397 -0.15 -5.20 15.72
C GLY A 397 1.28 -4.66 15.56
N GLU A 398 2.07 -5.28 14.67
CA GLU A 398 3.46 -4.93 14.38
C GLU A 398 3.61 -4.58 12.90
N LYS A 399 4.59 -3.75 12.56
CA LYS A 399 4.85 -3.36 11.17
C LYS A 399 5.86 -4.29 10.48
N TYR A 400 5.59 -4.62 9.23
CA TYR A 400 6.48 -5.41 8.36
C TYR A 400 6.53 -4.84 6.95
N CYS A 401 7.63 -5.14 6.27
CA CYS A 401 7.81 -4.76 4.88
C CYS A 401 6.90 -5.58 3.95
N THR A 402 6.29 -4.94 2.96
CA THR A 402 5.62 -5.64 1.87
C THR A 402 6.59 -6.55 1.12
N LEU A 403 6.11 -7.67 0.58
CA LEU A 403 7.00 -8.59 -0.13
C LEU A 403 7.39 -8.06 -1.52
N TYR A 404 8.68 -8.14 -1.84
CA TYR A 404 9.17 -8.05 -3.21
C TYR A 404 8.91 -9.34 -4.00
N ALA A 405 8.94 -9.25 -5.33
CA ALA A 405 8.67 -10.38 -6.21
C ALA A 405 9.68 -11.54 -6.03
N GLY A 406 10.92 -11.25 -5.63
CA GLY A 406 11.97 -12.23 -5.36
C GLY A 406 11.99 -12.75 -3.92
N ASP A 407 11.09 -12.29 -3.05
CA ASP A 407 10.97 -12.85 -1.70
C ASP A 407 10.43 -14.29 -1.76
N ARG A 408 10.89 -15.13 -0.82
CA ARG A 408 10.60 -16.57 -0.82
C ARG A 408 9.10 -16.91 -0.99
N PRO A 409 8.13 -16.26 -0.32
CA PRO A 409 6.72 -16.59 -0.52
C PRO A 409 6.23 -16.30 -1.94
N ARG A 410 6.72 -15.23 -2.58
CA ARG A 410 6.39 -14.89 -3.97
C ARG A 410 7.02 -15.86 -4.96
N LEU A 411 8.28 -16.24 -4.76
CA LEU A 411 8.95 -17.25 -5.59
C LEU A 411 8.28 -18.63 -5.47
N GLN A 412 7.83 -19.01 -4.28
CA GLN A 412 7.07 -20.25 -4.08
C GLN A 412 5.74 -20.22 -4.84
N THR A 413 5.05 -19.08 -4.82
CA THR A 413 3.82 -18.86 -5.59
C THR A 413 4.09 -18.95 -7.10
N LEU A 414 5.16 -18.33 -7.60
CA LEU A 414 5.56 -18.39 -9.01
C LEU A 414 5.88 -19.82 -9.44
N LYS A 415 6.60 -20.59 -8.61
CA LYS A 415 6.90 -22.01 -8.88
C LYS A 415 5.61 -22.82 -9.05
N LEU A 416 4.67 -22.63 -8.14
CA LEU A 416 3.36 -23.27 -8.16
C LEU A 416 2.54 -22.86 -9.40
N SER A 417 2.57 -21.57 -9.79
CA SER A 417 1.94 -21.10 -11.03
C SER A 417 2.55 -21.73 -12.28
N LYS A 418 3.88 -21.89 -12.34
CA LYS A 418 4.56 -22.57 -13.45
C LYS A 418 4.11 -24.03 -13.59
N GLU A 419 4.09 -24.75 -12.47
CA GLU A 419 3.61 -26.12 -12.41
C GLU A 419 2.16 -26.22 -12.94
N TRP A 420 1.27 -25.33 -12.47
CA TRP A 420 -0.10 -25.24 -12.99
C TRP A 420 -0.14 -25.07 -14.50
N PHE A 421 0.55 -24.07 -15.05
CA PHE A 421 0.47 -23.77 -16.49
C PHE A 421 1.06 -24.89 -17.35
N TYR A 422 2.18 -25.47 -16.95
CA TYR A 422 2.89 -26.46 -17.76
C TYR A 422 2.31 -27.86 -17.66
N GLU A 423 1.72 -28.24 -16.52
CA GLU A 423 1.32 -29.63 -16.28
C GLU A 423 -0.20 -29.82 -16.28
N TYR A 424 -0.95 -28.86 -15.72
CA TYR A 424 -2.37 -29.09 -15.38
C TYR A 424 -3.34 -28.24 -16.19
N SER A 425 -2.95 -27.03 -16.59
CA SER A 425 -3.86 -26.04 -17.17
C SER A 425 -4.56 -26.52 -18.44
N GLN A 426 -3.96 -27.44 -19.21
CA GLN A 426 -4.52 -28.00 -20.45
C GLN A 426 -5.85 -28.77 -20.22
N ASN A 427 -6.16 -29.11 -18.96
CA ASN A 427 -7.43 -29.73 -18.59
C ASN A 427 -8.61 -28.74 -18.54
N CYS A 428 -8.32 -27.44 -18.56
CA CYS A 428 -9.30 -26.36 -18.42
C CYS A 428 -9.65 -25.72 -19.76
N ASN A 429 -10.88 -25.23 -19.91
CA ASN A 429 -11.21 -24.36 -21.02
C ASN A 429 -10.36 -23.07 -20.98
N THR A 430 -10.02 -22.55 -22.15
CA THR A 430 -9.09 -21.43 -22.31
C THR A 430 -9.56 -20.14 -21.60
N GLY A 431 -10.88 -19.91 -21.56
CA GLY A 431 -11.46 -18.71 -20.96
C GLY A 431 -11.43 -18.70 -19.44
N ARG A 432 -11.23 -19.87 -18.80
CA ARG A 432 -11.26 -20.04 -17.34
C ARG A 432 -10.07 -20.80 -16.76
N ARG A 433 -8.98 -20.97 -17.51
CA ARG A 433 -7.76 -21.67 -17.04
C ARG A 433 -7.08 -21.06 -15.81
N ASN A 434 -7.42 -19.83 -15.42
CA ASN A 434 -6.92 -19.14 -14.22
C ASN A 434 -7.95 -19.08 -13.09
N LYS A 435 -9.04 -19.86 -13.17
CA LYS A 435 -10.10 -19.86 -12.17
C LYS A 435 -9.88 -20.98 -11.17
N ASP A 436 -10.06 -20.64 -9.90
CA ASP A 436 -9.87 -21.53 -8.74
C ASP A 436 -10.68 -22.83 -8.88
N ASP A 437 -11.90 -22.76 -9.42
CA ASP A 437 -12.75 -23.92 -9.76
C ASP A 437 -12.00 -25.01 -10.55
N CYS A 438 -11.30 -24.61 -11.62
CA CYS A 438 -10.62 -25.56 -12.48
C CYS A 438 -9.26 -25.96 -11.91
N GLN A 439 -8.60 -25.05 -11.19
CA GLN A 439 -7.38 -25.37 -10.45
C GLN A 439 -7.64 -26.49 -9.44
N ALA A 440 -8.63 -26.33 -8.56
CA ALA A 440 -8.98 -27.30 -7.54
C ALA A 440 -9.37 -28.69 -8.09
N ASP A 441 -9.86 -28.76 -9.34
CA ASP A 441 -10.17 -30.04 -9.97
C ASP A 441 -8.91 -30.80 -10.41
N PHE A 442 -7.79 -30.13 -10.72
CA PHE A 442 -6.63 -30.77 -11.36
C PHE A 442 -5.30 -30.59 -10.61
N TRP A 443 -5.22 -29.70 -9.64
CA TRP A 443 -4.02 -29.32 -8.89
C TRP A 443 -4.38 -29.04 -7.43
#